data_AF-A0A2V7YIS8-F1
#
_entry.id   AF-A0A2V7YIS8-F1
#
_cell.length_a   1.000
_cell.length_b   1.000
_cell.length_c   1.000
_cell.angle_alpha   90.00
_cell.angle_beta   90.00
_cell.angle_gamma   90.00
#
_symmetry.space_group_name_H-M   'P 1'
#
loop_
_entity.id
_entity.type
_entity.pdbx_description
1 polymer ?
#
loop_
_entity_poly.entity_id
_entity_poly.type
_entity_poly.pdbx_seq_one_letter_code
_entity_poly.pdbx_strand_id
1 'polypeptide(L)'
;MPVAWNEDDPRDEAVLVRNLSQVLRELVQGSRLRQVPSVAMAQEWHRKIYEGIRLPVAYYAGEIRDSDPKFPELDGYEVQVGRHLGVPSAQVPSELANYEAALREAVAVLDNEIPIFRYPDDPDQFLSLLTLLAYAHGEWVRIHPFANGNGRTARLWANWCALRYNLPAFVRLKPMLDQYLSPRPRRSAS
;
A
#
# COMPACT_ATOMS: atom_id res chain seq x y z
N MET A 1 11.50 21.12 13.82
CA MET A 1 12.00 20.41 12.64
C MET A 1 11.52 18.97 12.77
N PRO A 2 10.71 18.46 11.83
CA PRO A 2 10.24 17.07 11.90
C PRO A 2 11.43 16.11 11.86
N VAL A 3 11.35 15.02 12.62
CA VAL A 3 12.40 13.99 12.63
C VAL A 3 12.19 13.11 11.40
N ALA A 4 13.01 13.28 10.37
CA ALA A 4 12.82 12.58 9.11
C ALA A 4 12.85 11.04 9.26
N TRP A 5 11.92 10.37 8.60
CA TRP A 5 11.91 8.92 8.44
C TRP A 5 11.91 8.57 6.95
N ASN A 6 13.10 8.53 6.37
CA ASN A 6 13.27 8.37 4.91
C ASN A 6 13.51 6.91 4.50
N GLU A 7 14.03 6.09 5.41
CA GLU A 7 14.38 4.69 5.15
C GLU A 7 14.21 3.82 6.40
N ASP A 8 14.06 2.51 6.19
CA ASP A 8 14.03 1.54 7.29
C ASP A 8 15.44 1.13 7.67
N ASP A 9 15.64 0.80 8.95
CA ASP A 9 16.89 0.22 9.41
C ASP A 9 17.08 -1.20 8.83
N PRO A 10 18.21 -1.51 8.17
CA PRO A 10 18.47 -2.86 7.66
C PRO A 10 18.39 -3.96 8.74
N ARG A 11 18.64 -3.62 10.01
CA ARG A 11 18.54 -4.56 11.14
C ARG A 11 17.11 -5.02 11.40
N ASP A 12 16.12 -4.22 11.04
CA ASP A 12 14.70 -4.52 11.22
C ASP A 12 14.10 -5.30 10.04
N GLU A 13 14.89 -5.61 9.00
CA GLU A 13 14.40 -6.25 7.77
C GLU A 13 13.68 -7.57 8.04
N ALA A 14 14.22 -8.43 8.90
CA ALA A 14 13.61 -9.71 9.22
C ALA A 14 12.24 -9.54 9.92
N VAL A 15 12.12 -8.55 10.81
CA VAL A 15 10.87 -8.20 11.51
C VAL A 15 9.85 -7.67 10.51
N LEU A 16 10.25 -6.72 9.68
CA LEU A 16 9.43 -6.11 8.63
C LEU A 16 8.87 -7.17 7.65
N VAL A 17 9.71 -8.09 7.17
CA VAL A 17 9.29 -9.16 6.25
C VAL A 17 8.29 -10.10 6.91
N ARG A 18 8.51 -10.45 8.18
CA ARG A 18 7.57 -11.27 8.97
C ARG A 18 6.22 -10.56 9.11
N ASN A 19 6.23 -9.28 9.48
CA ASN A 19 5.02 -8.48 9.68
C ASN A 19 4.25 -8.30 8.37
N LEU A 20 4.92 -7.99 7.26
CA LEU A 20 4.31 -7.93 5.92
C LEU A 20 3.64 -9.26 5.54
N SER A 21 4.32 -10.37 5.81
CA SER A 21 3.78 -11.71 5.53
C SER A 21 2.54 -11.99 6.38
N GLN A 22 2.53 -11.53 7.64
CA GLN A 22 1.38 -11.65 8.52
C GLN A 22 0.19 -10.83 8.01
N VAL A 23 0.39 -9.56 7.64
CA VAL A 23 -0.66 -8.71 7.06
C VAL A 23 -1.22 -9.35 5.78
N LEU A 24 -0.36 -9.86 4.89
CA LEU A 24 -0.82 -10.54 3.68
C LEU A 24 -1.67 -11.77 3.97
N ARG A 25 -1.29 -12.58 4.98
CA ARG A 25 -2.11 -13.72 5.41
C ARG A 25 -3.48 -13.28 5.92
N GLU A 26 -3.55 -12.19 6.68
CA GLU A 26 -4.81 -11.62 7.15
C GLU A 26 -5.69 -11.15 6.00
N LEU A 27 -5.10 -10.52 4.97
CA LEU A 27 -5.84 -10.16 3.75
C LEU A 27 -6.42 -11.38 3.04
N VAL A 28 -5.64 -12.45 2.92
CA VAL A 28 -6.10 -13.71 2.30
C VAL A 28 -7.26 -14.31 3.08
N GLN A 29 -7.17 -14.36 4.41
CA GLN A 29 -8.23 -14.92 5.26
C GLN A 29 -9.48 -14.04 5.28
N GLY A 30 -9.30 -12.71 5.26
CA GLY A 30 -10.37 -11.73 5.32
C GLY A 30 -11.00 -11.35 3.99
N SER A 31 -10.45 -11.77 2.84
CA SER A 31 -10.88 -11.30 1.52
C SER A 31 -12.37 -11.54 1.23
N ARG A 32 -12.90 -12.63 1.80
CA ARG A 32 -14.31 -13.05 1.67
C ARG A 32 -15.29 -12.18 2.45
N LEU A 33 -14.81 -11.45 3.46
CA LEU A 33 -15.64 -10.56 4.28
C LEU A 33 -16.09 -9.32 3.51
N ARG A 34 -15.48 -9.03 2.35
CA ARG A 34 -15.81 -7.91 1.48
C ARG A 34 -15.92 -6.58 2.23
N GLN A 35 -15.00 -6.36 3.18
CA GLN A 35 -14.91 -5.12 3.95
C GLN A 35 -14.97 -3.90 3.01
N VAL A 36 -15.71 -2.87 3.42
CA VAL A 36 -15.78 -1.61 2.68
C VAL A 36 -14.40 -0.95 2.73
N PRO A 37 -13.78 -0.62 1.58
CA PRO A 37 -12.45 -0.02 1.59
C PRO A 37 -12.48 1.31 2.34
N SER A 38 -11.41 1.54 3.11
CA SER A 38 -11.20 2.80 3.83
C SER A 38 -9.71 3.08 4.02
N VAL A 39 -9.38 4.35 4.19
CA VAL A 39 -8.05 4.83 4.57
C VAL A 39 -7.63 4.21 5.91
N ALA A 40 -8.57 4.04 6.84
CA ALA A 40 -8.31 3.39 8.13
C ALA A 40 -7.75 1.96 8.00
N MET A 41 -8.17 1.19 7.00
CA MET A 41 -7.58 -0.13 6.73
C MET A 41 -6.10 -0.03 6.39
N ALA A 42 -5.72 0.95 5.56
CA ALA A 42 -4.33 1.18 5.19
C ALA A 42 -3.48 1.68 6.37
N GLN A 43 -4.04 2.53 7.23
CA GLN A 43 -3.42 2.93 8.50
C GLN A 43 -3.15 1.72 9.38
N GLU A 44 -4.14 0.83 9.51
CA GLU A 44 -4.00 -0.39 10.33
C GLU A 44 -2.97 -1.36 9.77
N TRP A 45 -2.96 -1.59 8.45
CA TRP A 45 -1.90 -2.38 7.81
C TRP A 45 -0.54 -1.77 8.08
N HIS A 46 -0.42 -0.45 7.97
CA HIS A 46 0.83 0.25 8.23
C HIS A 46 1.28 0.10 9.69
N ARG A 47 0.37 0.21 10.67
CA ARG A 47 0.69 -0.07 12.09
C ARG A 47 1.26 -1.47 12.27
N LYS A 48 0.58 -2.48 11.73
CA LYS A 48 1.01 -3.89 11.81
C LYS A 48 2.35 -4.15 11.13
N ILE A 49 2.62 -3.51 9.98
CA ILE A 49 3.91 -3.66 9.27
C ILE A 49 5.08 -3.23 10.15
N TYR A 50 4.92 -2.13 10.90
CA TYR A 50 5.98 -1.57 11.74
C TYR A 50 5.88 -1.94 13.22
N GLU A 51 5.01 -2.88 13.57
CA GLU A 51 4.91 -3.38 14.93
C GLU A 51 6.25 -3.97 15.39
N GLY A 52 6.76 -3.46 16.52
CA GLY A 52 8.04 -3.86 17.09
C GLY A 52 9.28 -3.31 16.36
N ILE A 53 9.11 -2.45 15.35
CA ILE A 53 10.21 -1.73 14.68
C ILE A 53 10.45 -0.40 15.41
N ARG A 54 11.71 -0.04 15.64
CA ARG A 54 12.04 1.23 16.29
C ARG A 54 11.90 2.39 15.30
N LEU A 55 10.86 3.19 15.48
CA LEU A 55 10.61 4.39 14.68
C LEU A 55 11.22 5.64 15.32
N PRO A 56 11.50 6.69 14.53
CA PRO A 56 11.89 7.99 15.10
C PRO A 56 10.82 8.54 16.03
N VAL A 57 9.56 8.40 15.63
CA VAL A 57 8.38 8.72 16.45
C VAL A 57 7.37 7.60 16.29
N ALA A 58 6.82 7.08 17.40
CA ALA A 58 6.01 5.86 17.40
C ALA A 58 4.76 5.98 16.51
N TYR A 59 4.11 7.15 16.51
CA TYR A 59 2.88 7.36 15.73
C TYR A 59 3.14 7.49 14.23
N TYR A 60 4.40 7.55 13.75
CA TYR A 60 4.65 7.45 12.31
C TYR A 60 4.11 6.14 11.72
N ALA A 61 4.01 5.10 12.54
CA ALA A 61 3.24 3.92 12.20
C ALA A 61 1.74 4.26 12.14
N GLY A 62 1.24 4.45 10.92
CA GLY A 62 -0.19 4.44 10.61
C GLY A 62 -0.85 5.80 10.64
N GLU A 63 -0.15 6.84 11.09
CA GLU A 63 -0.68 8.19 11.03
C GLU A 63 -0.28 8.88 9.73
N ILE A 64 -1.21 9.68 9.21
CA ILE A 64 -1.11 10.34 7.92
C ILE A 64 -0.47 11.72 8.14
N ARG A 65 0.37 12.13 7.19
CA ARG A 65 0.93 13.48 7.21
C ARG A 65 -0.15 14.55 7.08
N ASP A 66 -0.03 15.61 7.88
CA ASP A 66 -0.96 16.75 7.90
C ASP A 66 -2.43 16.40 8.24
N SER A 67 -2.69 15.27 8.90
CA SER A 67 -4.08 14.85 9.20
C SER A 67 -4.59 15.25 10.60
N ASP A 68 -3.70 15.41 11.58
CA ASP A 68 -4.09 15.71 12.96
C ASP A 68 -2.99 16.51 13.69
N PRO A 69 -3.31 17.68 14.28
CA PRO A 69 -2.34 18.51 14.99
C PRO A 69 -1.73 17.85 16.23
N LYS A 70 -2.29 16.74 16.73
CA LYS A 70 -1.67 15.95 17.82
C LYS A 70 -0.37 15.27 17.40
N PHE A 71 -0.06 15.25 16.10
CA PHE A 71 1.14 14.65 15.52
C PHE A 71 2.05 15.74 14.91
N PRO A 72 2.72 16.56 15.75
CA PRO A 72 3.43 17.75 15.26
C PRO A 72 4.61 17.42 14.35
N GLU A 73 5.20 16.22 14.45
CA GLU A 73 6.24 15.77 13.52
C GLU A 73 5.70 15.31 12.16
N LEU A 74 4.39 15.31 11.95
CA LEU A 74 3.72 15.03 10.67
C LEU A 74 3.05 16.27 10.05
N ASP A 75 2.97 17.38 10.77
CA ASP A 75 2.50 18.68 10.28
C ASP A 75 3.50 19.26 9.26
N GLY A 76 3.02 19.65 8.08
CA GLY A 76 3.88 20.15 7.01
C GLY A 76 4.91 19.13 6.48
N TYR A 77 4.76 17.84 6.77
CA TYR A 77 5.76 16.83 6.39
C TYR A 77 5.68 16.51 4.90
N GLU A 78 6.69 16.96 4.16
CA GLU A 78 6.81 16.67 2.73
C GLU A 78 7.62 15.40 2.45
N VAL A 79 7.21 14.68 1.41
CA VAL A 79 7.80 13.40 1.02
C VAL A 79 8.25 13.43 -0.44
N GLN A 80 9.37 12.79 -0.72
CA GLN A 80 9.97 12.72 -2.04
C GLN A 80 10.52 11.31 -2.30
N VAL A 81 10.26 10.77 -3.49
CA VAL A 81 10.88 9.53 -3.97
C VAL A 81 11.68 9.84 -5.23
N GLY A 82 13.01 9.79 -5.12
CA GLY A 82 13.89 10.20 -6.20
C GLY A 82 13.64 11.66 -6.58
N ARG A 83 13.11 11.90 -7.79
CA ARG A 83 12.79 13.25 -8.29
C ARG A 83 11.30 13.61 -8.18
N HIS A 84 10.47 12.69 -7.70
CA HIS A 84 9.02 12.87 -7.65
C HIS A 84 8.59 13.23 -6.24
N LEU A 85 7.96 14.39 -6.09
CA LEU A 85 7.28 14.78 -4.87
C LEU A 85 5.95 14.03 -4.74
N GLY A 86 5.58 13.71 -3.50
CA GLY A 86 4.19 13.38 -3.21
C GLY A 86 3.30 14.62 -3.34
N VAL A 87 2.00 14.43 -3.14
CA VAL A 87 1.05 15.54 -2.97
C VAL A 87 1.53 16.51 -1.86
N PRO A 88 1.36 17.83 -1.95
CA PRO A 88 1.67 18.73 -0.83
C PRO A 88 0.97 18.28 0.46
N SER A 89 1.65 18.29 1.61
CA SER A 89 1.14 17.71 2.86
C SER A 89 -0.26 18.20 3.22
N ALA A 90 -0.49 19.52 3.09
CA ALA A 90 -1.76 20.16 3.39
C ALA A 90 -2.94 19.66 2.53
N GLN A 91 -2.67 19.05 1.37
CA GLN A 91 -3.69 18.51 0.46
C GLN A 91 -3.94 17.01 0.67
N VAL A 92 -3.10 16.31 1.44
CA VAL A 92 -3.20 14.87 1.65
C VAL A 92 -4.55 14.45 2.24
N PRO A 93 -5.09 15.11 3.29
CA PRO A 93 -6.38 14.70 3.85
C PRO A 93 -7.51 14.75 2.82
N SER A 94 -7.58 15.81 2.01
CA SER A 94 -8.59 15.94 0.95
C SER A 94 -8.40 14.92 -0.18
N GLU A 95 -7.15 14.68 -0.59
CA GLU A 95 -6.86 13.70 -1.64
C GLU A 95 -7.17 12.27 -1.20
N LEU A 96 -6.96 11.93 0.07
CA LEU A 96 -7.35 10.64 0.64
C LEU A 96 -8.87 10.49 0.76
N ALA A 97 -9.60 11.56 1.06
CA ALA A 97 -11.06 11.53 1.04
C ALA A 97 -11.60 11.24 -0.37
N ASN A 98 -11.02 11.89 -1.39
CA ASN A 98 -11.36 11.64 -2.80
C ASN A 98 -11.01 10.21 -3.23
N TYR A 99 -9.82 9.74 -2.86
CA TYR A 99 -9.38 8.36 -3.10
C TYR A 99 -10.32 7.33 -2.48
N GLU A 100 -10.70 7.50 -1.21
CA GLU A 100 -11.61 6.59 -0.52
C GLU A 100 -12.99 6.54 -1.18
N ALA A 101 -13.53 7.71 -1.56
CA ALA A 101 -14.82 7.80 -2.21
C ALA A 101 -14.83 7.07 -3.56
N ALA A 102 -13.85 7.36 -4.43
CA ALA A 102 -13.72 6.72 -5.74
C ALA A 102 -13.45 5.21 -5.62
N LEU A 103 -12.62 4.80 -4.67
CA LEU A 103 -12.34 3.38 -4.43
C LEU A 103 -13.59 2.63 -3.97
N ARG A 104 -14.39 3.22 -3.08
CA ARG A 104 -15.66 2.64 -2.62
C ARG A 104 -16.65 2.49 -3.76
N GLU A 105 -16.78 3.50 -4.60
CA GLU A 105 -17.68 3.46 -5.77
C GLU A 105 -17.26 2.34 -6.74
N ALA A 106 -15.98 2.30 -7.13
CA ALA A 106 -15.47 1.27 -8.03
C ALA A 106 -15.61 -0.15 -7.46
N VAL A 107 -15.35 -0.33 -6.16
CA VAL A 107 -15.55 -1.62 -5.49
C VAL A 107 -17.03 -2.00 -5.43
N ALA A 108 -17.94 -1.05 -5.17
CA ALA A 108 -19.37 -1.34 -5.12
C ALA A 108 -19.91 -1.79 -6.48
N VAL A 109 -19.44 -1.19 -7.59
CA VAL A 109 -19.78 -1.62 -8.95
C VAL A 109 -19.31 -3.06 -9.18
N LEU A 110 -18.02 -3.34 -8.97
CA LEU A 110 -17.45 -4.66 -9.20
C LEU A 110 -18.00 -5.73 -8.25
N ASP A 111 -18.39 -5.39 -7.03
CA ASP A 111 -19.02 -6.33 -6.11
C ASP A 111 -20.39 -6.81 -6.61
N ASN A 112 -21.13 -5.95 -7.32
CA ASN A 112 -22.42 -6.28 -7.93
C ASN A 112 -22.23 -7.14 -9.19
N GLU A 113 -21.15 -6.92 -9.95
CA GLU A 113 -20.86 -7.66 -11.17
C GLU A 113 -20.22 -9.03 -10.91
N ILE A 114 -19.30 -9.11 -9.93
CA ILE A 114 -18.52 -10.30 -9.62
C ILE A 114 -18.92 -10.80 -8.23
N PRO A 115 -19.70 -11.90 -8.11
CA PRO A 115 -20.08 -12.46 -6.82
C PRO A 115 -18.89 -13.01 -6.00
N ILE A 116 -19.09 -13.18 -4.70
CA ILE A 116 -18.10 -13.83 -3.83
C ILE A 116 -17.79 -15.24 -4.37
N PHE A 117 -16.52 -15.65 -4.31
CA PHE A 117 -16.00 -16.93 -4.85
C PHE A 117 -16.00 -17.05 -6.37
N ARG A 118 -16.33 -16.00 -7.11
CA ARG A 118 -16.20 -15.97 -8.57
C ARG A 118 -14.91 -15.26 -8.99
N TYR A 119 -14.38 -15.74 -10.11
CA TYR A 119 -13.40 -15.03 -10.91
C TYR A 119 -14.15 -14.10 -11.87
N PRO A 120 -13.51 -13.02 -12.36
CA PRO A 120 -13.99 -12.32 -13.54
C PRO A 120 -14.21 -13.33 -14.68
N ASP A 121 -15.41 -13.41 -15.23
CA ASP A 121 -15.78 -14.42 -16.22
C ASP A 121 -15.76 -13.90 -17.67
N ASP A 122 -15.62 -12.59 -17.85
CA ASP A 122 -15.47 -11.94 -19.14
C ASP A 122 -14.32 -10.90 -19.18
N PRO A 123 -13.87 -10.47 -20.38
CA PRO A 123 -12.79 -9.51 -20.53
C PRO A 123 -13.06 -8.13 -19.92
N ASP A 124 -14.31 -7.68 -19.87
CA ASP A 124 -14.68 -6.35 -19.38
C ASP A 124 -14.58 -6.32 -17.85
N GLN A 125 -15.10 -7.35 -17.16
CA GLN A 125 -14.90 -7.54 -15.73
C GLN A 125 -13.42 -7.63 -15.37
N PHE A 126 -12.64 -8.38 -16.16
CA PHE A 126 -11.21 -8.51 -15.94
C PHE A 126 -10.49 -7.17 -16.11
N LEU A 127 -10.84 -6.39 -17.14
CA LEU A 127 -10.28 -5.05 -17.36
C LEU A 127 -10.67 -4.08 -16.25
N SER A 128 -11.92 -4.10 -15.80
CA SER A 128 -12.41 -3.29 -14.67
C SER A 128 -11.66 -3.63 -13.39
N LEU A 129 -11.42 -4.93 -13.13
CA LEU A 129 -10.60 -5.36 -12.01
C LEU A 129 -9.15 -4.86 -12.13
N LEU A 130 -8.50 -5.02 -13.27
CA LEU A 130 -7.14 -4.50 -13.48
C LEU A 130 -7.06 -2.98 -13.32
N THR A 131 -8.09 -2.27 -13.76
CA THR A 131 -8.22 -0.82 -13.60
C THR A 131 -8.34 -0.43 -12.12
N LEU A 132 -9.16 -1.16 -11.35
CA LEU A 132 -9.26 -0.98 -9.89
C LEU A 132 -7.90 -1.20 -9.20
N LEU A 133 -7.17 -2.26 -9.56
CA LEU A 133 -5.84 -2.55 -9.00
C LEU A 133 -4.84 -1.43 -9.31
N ALA A 134 -4.81 -0.98 -10.56
CA ALA A 134 -3.92 0.07 -11.03
C ALA A 134 -4.25 1.41 -10.35
N TYR A 135 -5.53 1.74 -10.23
CA TYR A 135 -6.02 2.93 -9.51
C TYR A 135 -5.61 2.89 -8.04
N ALA A 136 -5.96 1.83 -7.33
CA ALA A 136 -5.68 1.69 -5.89
C ALA A 136 -4.19 1.78 -5.57
N HIS A 137 -3.34 1.17 -6.41
CA HIS A 137 -1.89 1.27 -6.27
C HIS A 137 -1.36 2.67 -6.66
N GLY A 138 -1.71 3.14 -7.86
CA GLY A 138 -1.16 4.35 -8.46
C GLY A 138 -1.48 5.59 -7.65
N GLU A 139 -2.75 5.74 -7.25
CA GLU A 139 -3.18 6.89 -6.46
C GLU A 139 -2.56 6.87 -5.06
N TRP A 140 -2.42 5.70 -4.42
CA TRP A 140 -1.72 5.64 -3.14
C TRP A 140 -0.26 6.07 -3.26
N VAL A 141 0.44 5.66 -4.32
CA VAL A 141 1.83 6.08 -4.59
C VAL A 141 1.91 7.58 -4.85
N ARG A 142 0.97 8.14 -5.62
CA ARG A 142 0.89 9.56 -5.97
C ARG A 142 0.63 10.43 -4.73
N ILE A 143 -0.37 10.07 -3.94
CA ILE A 143 -0.75 10.80 -2.71
C ILE A 143 0.38 10.68 -1.67
N HIS A 144 0.98 9.50 -1.55
CA HIS A 144 2.12 9.25 -0.65
C HIS A 144 1.84 9.66 0.81
N PRO A 145 0.78 9.15 1.45
CA PRO A 145 0.24 9.74 2.67
C PRO A 145 1.05 9.51 3.96
N PHE A 146 1.93 8.51 3.99
CA PHE A 146 2.77 8.20 5.15
C PHE A 146 4.16 8.81 5.01
N ALA A 147 4.87 9.02 6.13
CA ALA A 147 6.27 9.46 6.11
C ALA A 147 7.19 8.46 5.39
N ASN A 148 6.94 7.15 5.54
CA ASN A 148 7.64 6.06 4.86
C ASN A 148 6.65 4.90 4.59
N GLY A 149 7.03 3.90 3.80
CA GLY A 149 6.26 2.67 3.62
C GLY A 149 5.13 2.73 2.59
N ASN A 150 4.93 3.88 1.93
CA ASN A 150 3.86 4.07 0.94
C ASN A 150 3.86 3.03 -0.19
N GLY A 151 5.04 2.68 -0.70
CA GLY A 151 5.14 1.64 -1.72
C GLY A 151 4.62 0.28 -1.23
N ARG A 152 4.91 -0.11 0.02
CA ARG A 152 4.42 -1.37 0.59
C ARG A 152 2.90 -1.36 0.71
N THR A 153 2.34 -0.27 1.21
CA THR A 153 0.89 -0.10 1.36
C THR A 153 0.18 -0.07 0.01
N ALA A 154 0.71 0.61 -1.00
CA ALA A 154 0.16 0.62 -2.35
C ALA A 154 0.07 -0.80 -2.95
N ARG A 155 1.08 -1.64 -2.68
CA ARG A 155 1.10 -3.04 -3.14
C ARG A 155 0.16 -3.93 -2.33
N LEU A 156 -0.07 -3.61 -1.05
CA LEU A 156 -1.14 -4.24 -0.27
C LEU A 156 -2.52 -3.86 -0.82
N TRP A 157 -2.75 -2.62 -1.23
CA TRP A 157 -3.99 -2.21 -1.89
C TRP A 157 -4.27 -3.00 -3.17
N ALA A 158 -3.27 -3.13 -4.05
CA ALA A 158 -3.40 -3.95 -5.25
C ALA A 158 -3.73 -5.42 -4.93
N ASN A 159 -3.01 -6.03 -3.97
CA ASN A 159 -3.29 -7.39 -3.56
C ASN A 159 -4.65 -7.54 -2.87
N TRP A 160 -5.09 -6.56 -2.09
CA TRP A 160 -6.41 -6.55 -1.48
C TRP A 160 -7.51 -6.59 -2.54
N CYS A 161 -7.39 -5.78 -3.60
CA CYS A 161 -8.31 -5.81 -4.73
C CYS A 161 -8.27 -7.18 -5.43
N ALA A 162 -7.09 -7.71 -5.74
CA ALA A 162 -6.94 -9.03 -6.38
C ALA A 162 -7.63 -10.14 -5.57
N LEU A 163 -7.32 -10.22 -4.27
CA LEU A 163 -7.83 -11.24 -3.35
C LEU A 163 -9.35 -11.13 -3.16
N ARG A 164 -9.92 -9.92 -3.19
CA ARG A 164 -11.37 -9.69 -3.09
C ARG A 164 -12.16 -10.39 -4.22
N TYR A 165 -11.57 -10.46 -5.41
CA TYR A 165 -12.15 -11.07 -6.61
C TYR A 165 -11.46 -12.39 -6.99
N ASN A 166 -11.03 -13.12 -5.95
CA ASN A 166 -10.53 -14.50 -6.02
C ASN A 166 -9.23 -14.70 -6.83
N LEU A 167 -8.56 -13.64 -7.27
CA LEU A 167 -7.22 -13.72 -7.83
C LEU A 167 -6.17 -13.95 -6.72
N PRO A 168 -5.07 -14.64 -7.02
CA PRO A 168 -3.96 -14.75 -6.06
C PRO A 168 -3.33 -13.38 -5.81
N ALA A 169 -2.70 -13.21 -4.64
CA ALA A 169 -1.82 -12.07 -4.44
C ALA A 169 -0.58 -12.23 -5.33
N PHE A 170 -0.37 -11.31 -6.28
CA PHE A 170 0.72 -11.40 -7.25
C PHE A 170 1.65 -10.18 -7.24
N VAL A 171 1.28 -9.09 -6.58
CA VAL A 171 2.12 -7.90 -6.46
C VAL A 171 3.09 -8.09 -5.28
N ARG A 172 4.40 -8.12 -5.55
CA ARG A 172 5.42 -8.35 -4.52
C ARG A 172 5.51 -7.16 -3.56
N LEU A 173 5.35 -7.39 -2.26
CA LEU A 173 5.24 -6.31 -1.27
C LEU A 173 6.53 -5.49 -1.07
N LYS A 174 7.72 -6.08 -1.30
CA LYS A 174 9.00 -5.36 -1.33
C LYS A 174 9.50 -5.27 -2.79
N PRO A 175 9.96 -4.10 -3.28
CA PRO A 175 10.60 -4.00 -4.58
C PRO A 175 11.91 -4.80 -4.55
N MET A 176 12.32 -5.41 -5.67
CA MET A 176 13.71 -5.85 -5.79
C MET A 176 14.61 -4.62 -5.76
N LEU A 177 15.42 -4.48 -4.71
CA LEU A 177 16.54 -3.54 -4.70
C LEU A 177 17.59 -4.14 -5.67
N ASP A 178 17.78 -3.51 -6.83
CA ASP A 178 18.89 -3.70 -7.78
C ASP A 178 19.49 -5.12 -7.96
N GLN A 179 18.70 -6.08 -8.43
CA GLN A 179 19.26 -7.25 -9.12
C GLN A 179 19.45 -7.03 -10.63
N TYR A 180 19.19 -5.81 -11.13
CA TYR A 180 19.35 -5.40 -12.54
C TYR A 180 20.51 -4.43 -12.79
N LEU A 181 21.25 -3.98 -11.75
CA LEU A 181 22.49 -3.19 -11.91
C LEU A 181 23.77 -4.05 -11.87
N SER A 182 23.65 -5.37 -11.99
CA SER A 182 24.81 -6.25 -12.23
C SER A 182 24.52 -7.18 -13.40
N PRO A 183 25.39 -7.22 -14.44
CA PRO A 183 25.23 -8.19 -15.51
C PRO A 183 25.36 -9.59 -14.91
N ARG A 184 24.32 -10.41 -15.04
CA ARG A 184 24.39 -11.83 -14.64
C ARG A 184 25.57 -12.47 -15.38
N PRO A 185 26.49 -13.18 -14.70
CA PRO A 185 27.49 -13.96 -15.41
C PRO A 185 26.77 -15.03 -16.24
N ARG A 186 27.11 -15.09 -17.54
CA ARG A 186 26.64 -16.16 -18.43
C ARG A 186 27.00 -17.49 -17.77
N ARG A 187 26.00 -18.34 -17.55
CA ARG A 187 26.25 -19.74 -17.21
C ARG A 187 27.02 -20.36 -18.37
N SER A 188 28.28 -20.72 -18.15
CA SER A 188 28.99 -21.66 -18.99
C SER A 188 28.24 -22.99 -18.91
N ALA A 189 27.74 -23.44 -20.07
CA ALA A 189 27.22 -24.77 -20.23
C ALA A 189 28.36 -25.77 -20.07
N SER A 190 28.16 -26.74 -19.18
CA SER A 190 28.90 -28.00 -19.11
C SER A 190 28.07 -29.10 -19.74
#